data_AF-A0A1R3UP44-F1
#
_entry.id   AF-A0A1R3UP44-F1
#
_cell.length_a   1.000
_cell.length_b   1.000
_cell.length_c   1.000
_cell.angle_alpha   90.00
_cell.angle_beta   90.00
_cell.angle_gamma   90.00
#
_symmetry.space_group_name_H-M   'P 1'
#
loop_
_entity.id
_entity.type
_entity.pdbx_description
1 polymer ?
#
loop_
_entity_poly.entity_id
_entity_poly.type
_entity_poly.pdbx_seq_one_letter_code
_entity_poly.pdbx_strand_id
1 'polypeptide(L)'
;MSRSDLGWGSSPADQANPRSGLVIHYDSADQNLAGKDHSACLSYWRSTRDFHTGPERGWADIGYCVDTETEILTENGWRTFREIAAGDLVLTLDHTTGSSRWQPLTAVNVFPAVPRELVRMEGAGHSSLTTDRHRWPVERPSATGEPERAWATSATLRARDLITLSAPCQAPPTEPKWPDPLVERLARVCVLREPHTGVDHGDLLPEEITEHAPDGAPSHGFLSSLTGPQLDLFLRVVSDTGQEGPGTLVASGPAVAESLLFAAVLAGKAAVRHERGDGHRVSLLDRDRVSPEDVTRTREPHDGPVWCPTTPDGTWLARRRGTVYFTGNSFMACPHGYVIEGRGLYRTQAAQPGGNTSHYSCTLATGPKDPITPEQINAVRALRQWLMEPDTSIAGSVSGHRDFISTSCPGDKAYKLVQDGTFAEDPDDTEGDDDMPRHRRFEKDDAQALEPGDWASLAFDRRHDGDTGEFYSLVGVEETDGAYYDISVGVTLDGVTPGSEVQIRATEYESDGDGGWKIARNRPQHSPVHKGGQGHFTYSWKGNLAEGRRVRIRLVQFGDAQAQVISATTDVFYWPR
;
A
#
# COMPACT_ATOMS: atom_id res chain seq x y z
N MET A 1 -10.35 7.15 5.71
CA MET A 1 -9.62 6.14 6.48
C MET A 1 -9.48 4.83 5.70
N SER A 2 -8.25 4.50 5.33
CA SER A 2 -7.81 3.21 4.81
C SER A 2 -7.80 2.12 5.90
N ARG A 3 -7.52 0.87 5.52
CA ARG A 3 -7.37 -0.27 6.45
C ARG A 3 -6.12 -0.15 7.30
N SER A 4 -5.06 0.42 6.74
CA SER A 4 -3.85 0.82 7.47
C SER A 4 -4.21 1.66 8.70
N ASP A 5 -5.02 2.72 8.50
CA ASP A 5 -5.43 3.67 9.54
C ASP A 5 -6.29 3.01 10.63
N LEU A 6 -6.98 1.92 10.30
CA LEU A 6 -7.80 1.14 11.23
C LEU A 6 -6.99 0.10 12.02
N GLY A 7 -5.74 -0.15 11.63
CA GLY A 7 -4.90 -1.24 12.15
C GLY A 7 -5.25 -2.60 11.52
N TRP A 8 -5.81 -2.61 10.31
CA TRP A 8 -6.27 -3.82 9.62
C TRP A 8 -5.33 -4.19 8.48
N GLY A 9 -4.88 -5.45 8.43
CA GLY A 9 -4.14 -6.01 7.28
C GLY A 9 -4.99 -6.00 6.01
N SER A 10 -4.40 -6.33 4.85
CA SER A 10 -5.14 -6.21 3.58
C SER A 10 -6.39 -7.10 3.56
N SER A 11 -7.55 -6.51 3.23
CA SER A 11 -8.82 -7.23 3.26
C SER A 11 -8.84 -8.29 2.13
N PRO A 12 -9.32 -9.53 2.31
CA PRO A 12 -8.93 -10.62 1.39
C PRO A 12 -10.00 -11.06 0.37
N ALA A 13 -10.88 -10.19 -0.13
CA ALA A 13 -12.04 -10.63 -0.92
C ALA A 13 -11.72 -11.05 -2.38
N ASP A 14 -12.62 -11.87 -2.94
CA ASP A 14 -12.73 -12.12 -4.38
C ASP A 14 -12.61 -10.82 -5.18
N GLN A 15 -12.00 -10.88 -6.37
CA GLN A 15 -12.00 -9.73 -7.25
C GLN A 15 -13.37 -9.48 -7.88
N ALA A 16 -13.61 -8.22 -8.22
CA ALA A 16 -14.56 -7.82 -9.26
C ALA A 16 -13.94 -6.64 -10.03
N ASN A 17 -14.63 -6.14 -11.05
CA ASN A 17 -14.39 -4.77 -11.51
C ASN A 17 -15.73 -4.05 -11.50
N PRO A 18 -16.18 -3.56 -10.33
CA PRO A 18 -17.43 -2.83 -10.26
C PRO A 18 -17.34 -1.55 -11.09
N ARG A 19 -18.27 -1.40 -12.03
CA ARG A 19 -18.34 -0.26 -12.96
C ARG A 19 -19.78 0.28 -13.10
N SER A 20 -20.78 -0.37 -12.52
CA SER A 20 -22.21 -0.02 -12.68
C SER A 20 -22.72 0.98 -11.64
N GLY A 21 -21.96 1.28 -10.60
CA GLY A 21 -22.29 2.32 -9.62
C GLY A 21 -22.03 1.94 -8.17
N LEU A 22 -22.67 2.67 -7.27
CA LEU A 22 -22.56 2.50 -5.82
C LEU A 22 -23.90 2.06 -5.23
N VAL A 23 -23.90 1.01 -4.41
CA VAL A 23 -25.11 0.52 -3.73
C VAL A 23 -25.07 0.93 -2.26
N ILE A 24 -26.16 1.54 -1.81
CA ILE A 24 -26.36 2.01 -0.44
C ILE A 24 -26.97 0.88 0.39
N HIS A 25 -26.35 0.65 1.55
CA HIS A 25 -26.78 -0.27 2.59
C HIS A 25 -26.93 0.48 3.93
N TYR A 26 -27.52 -0.18 4.91
CA TYR A 26 -27.58 0.28 6.30
C TYR A 26 -27.30 -0.89 7.25
N ASP A 27 -26.73 -0.64 8.42
CA ASP A 27 -26.37 -1.73 9.37
C ASP A 27 -27.59 -2.22 10.20
N SER A 28 -28.81 -1.82 9.82
CA SER A 28 -30.11 -2.31 10.31
C SER A 28 -30.43 -2.11 11.81
N ALA A 29 -29.46 -1.68 12.62
CA ALA A 29 -29.61 -1.43 14.06
C ALA A 29 -29.50 0.07 14.37
N ASP A 30 -30.42 0.60 15.18
CA ASP A 30 -30.37 1.98 15.67
C ASP A 30 -29.23 2.14 16.68
N GLN A 31 -28.20 2.91 16.34
CA GLN A 31 -26.99 3.12 17.16
C GLN A 31 -26.82 4.57 17.62
N ASN A 32 -27.57 5.51 17.04
CA ASN A 32 -27.46 6.96 17.23
C ASN A 32 -26.00 7.47 17.20
N LEU A 33 -25.22 7.04 16.20
CA LEU A 33 -23.79 7.36 16.07
C LEU A 33 -23.53 8.86 15.80
N ALA A 34 -24.46 9.55 15.14
CA ALA A 34 -24.39 11.00 14.94
C ALA A 34 -24.46 11.81 16.25
N GLY A 35 -25.01 11.24 17.34
CA GLY A 35 -25.05 11.85 18.66
C GLY A 35 -23.87 11.47 19.57
N LYS A 36 -22.73 11.09 18.98
CA LYS A 36 -21.50 10.60 19.64
C LYS A 36 -20.28 11.08 18.87
N ASP A 37 -19.10 10.97 19.47
CA ASP A 37 -17.83 11.27 18.80
C ASP A 37 -17.52 10.26 17.67
N HIS A 38 -16.70 10.66 16.70
CA HIS A 38 -16.28 9.79 15.60
C HIS A 38 -15.59 8.48 16.06
N SER A 39 -14.94 8.50 17.23
CA SER A 39 -14.35 7.31 17.86
C SER A 39 -15.37 6.18 18.13
N ALA A 40 -16.66 6.53 18.30
CA ALA A 40 -17.74 5.56 18.41
C ALA A 40 -18.00 4.84 17.07
N CYS A 41 -17.88 5.53 15.93
CA CYS A 41 -17.99 4.93 14.59
C CYS A 41 -16.84 3.95 14.32
N LEU A 42 -15.62 4.29 14.73
CA LEU A 42 -14.45 3.40 14.60
C LEU A 42 -14.58 2.16 15.50
N SER A 43 -15.09 2.34 16.73
CA SER A 43 -15.34 1.24 17.66
C SER A 43 -16.47 0.33 17.17
N TYR A 44 -17.54 0.92 16.62
CA TYR A 44 -18.65 0.20 16.01
C TYR A 44 -18.19 -0.60 14.79
N TRP A 45 -17.43 0.00 13.87
CA TRP A 45 -17.00 -0.69 12.65
C TRP A 45 -15.99 -1.82 12.93
N ARG A 46 -15.14 -1.67 13.96
CA ARG A 46 -14.35 -2.78 14.53
C ARG A 46 -15.25 -3.89 15.05
N SER A 47 -16.21 -3.58 15.92
CA SER A 47 -17.17 -4.57 16.44
C SER A 47 -18.01 -5.24 15.33
N THR A 48 -18.39 -4.53 14.27
CA THR A 48 -19.12 -5.11 13.13
C THR A 48 -18.21 -6.03 12.31
N ARG A 49 -16.92 -5.70 12.11
CA ARG A 49 -15.95 -6.62 11.50
C ARG A 49 -15.75 -7.87 12.36
N ASP A 50 -15.52 -7.69 13.67
CA ASP A 50 -15.25 -8.77 14.61
C ASP A 50 -16.47 -9.69 14.83
N PHE A 51 -17.70 -9.16 14.71
CA PHE A 51 -18.93 -9.95 14.70
C PHE A 51 -19.12 -10.76 13.40
N HIS A 52 -18.66 -10.24 12.26
CA HIS A 52 -18.69 -10.97 10.99
C HIS A 52 -17.61 -12.06 10.92
N THR A 53 -16.40 -11.80 11.42
CA THR A 53 -15.30 -12.78 11.45
C THR A 53 -15.37 -13.76 12.61
N GLY A 54 -16.09 -13.39 13.68
CA GLY A 54 -16.25 -14.17 14.89
C GLY A 54 -16.92 -15.52 14.69
N PRO A 55 -16.81 -16.42 15.69
CA PRO A 55 -17.14 -17.84 15.55
C PRO A 55 -18.61 -18.15 15.25
N GLU A 56 -19.53 -17.20 15.46
CA GLU A 56 -20.95 -17.38 15.12
C GLU A 56 -21.28 -17.17 13.64
N ARG A 57 -20.45 -16.41 12.91
CA ARG A 57 -20.67 -16.10 11.48
C ARG A 57 -19.58 -16.65 10.57
N GLY A 58 -18.32 -16.61 10.98
CA GLY A 58 -17.18 -17.14 10.21
C GLY A 58 -17.04 -16.51 8.82
N TRP A 59 -17.49 -15.26 8.64
CA TRP A 59 -17.32 -14.54 7.39
C TRP A 59 -15.88 -14.08 7.28
N ALA A 60 -15.42 -14.00 6.03
CA ALA A 60 -14.04 -14.33 5.75
C ALA A 60 -13.00 -13.31 6.33
N ASP A 61 -13.40 -12.05 6.32
CA ASP A 61 -12.87 -10.87 7.00
C ASP A 61 -14.07 -9.94 6.79
N ILE A 62 -13.90 -9.11 5.78
CA ILE A 62 -14.74 -9.12 4.61
C ILE A 62 -14.01 -9.84 3.40
N GLY A 63 -13.27 -10.98 3.54
CA GLY A 63 -12.60 -11.81 2.46
C GLY A 63 -11.60 -12.96 2.88
N TYR A 64 -11.15 -13.92 2.03
CA TYR A 64 -10.42 -15.20 2.41
C TYR A 64 -9.20 -15.71 1.55
N CYS A 65 -8.44 -16.74 2.01
CA CYS A 65 -7.02 -17.02 1.63
C CYS A 65 -6.61 -18.51 1.28
N VAL A 66 -5.40 -19.03 1.62
CA VAL A 66 -4.82 -20.36 1.17
C VAL A 66 -4.10 -21.22 2.22
N ASP A 67 -3.75 -22.48 1.93
CA ASP A 67 -3.19 -23.45 2.88
C ASP A 67 -1.70 -23.29 3.27
N THR A 68 -1.28 -24.03 4.31
CA THR A 68 0.08 -23.99 4.88
C THR A 68 1.15 -24.84 4.19
N GLU A 69 0.81 -25.71 3.23
CA GLU A 69 1.83 -26.32 2.35
C GLU A 69 2.27 -25.35 1.23
N THR A 70 1.54 -24.25 1.02
CA THR A 70 1.92 -23.22 0.05
C THR A 70 3.05 -22.34 0.62
N GLU A 71 4.07 -22.10 -0.20
CA GLU A 71 5.29 -21.30 0.03
C GLU A 71 5.32 -20.08 -0.90
N ILE A 72 6.14 -19.06 -0.63
CA ILE A 72 6.42 -17.91 -1.51
C ILE A 72 7.89 -17.90 -1.94
N LEU A 73 8.17 -17.37 -3.14
CA LEU A 73 9.54 -17.13 -3.57
C LEU A 73 10.08 -15.81 -3.01
N THR A 74 11.20 -15.88 -2.29
CA THR A 74 12.04 -14.73 -1.90
C THR A 74 13.33 -14.69 -2.73
N GLU A 75 14.07 -13.58 -2.69
CA GLU A 75 15.43 -13.50 -3.27
C GLU A 75 16.40 -14.55 -2.68
N ASN A 76 16.10 -15.05 -1.48
CA ASN A 76 16.85 -16.06 -0.72
C ASN A 76 16.21 -17.47 -0.83
N GLY A 77 15.44 -17.71 -1.89
CA GLY A 77 14.78 -18.99 -2.19
C GLY A 77 13.33 -19.08 -1.70
N TRP A 78 12.76 -20.28 -1.80
CA TRP A 78 11.39 -20.57 -1.36
C TRP A 78 11.27 -20.57 0.17
N ARG A 79 10.17 -20.03 0.69
CA ARG A 79 9.92 -19.84 2.13
C ARG A 79 8.48 -20.14 2.50
N THR A 80 8.28 -20.75 3.68
CA THR A 80 6.96 -20.83 4.30
C THR A 80 6.58 -19.49 4.95
N PHE A 81 5.29 -19.31 5.26
CA PHE A 81 4.77 -18.14 5.98
C PHE A 81 5.41 -17.86 7.36
N ARG A 82 6.21 -18.80 7.90
CA ARG A 82 6.91 -18.66 9.19
C ARG A 82 8.33 -18.09 9.06
N GLU A 83 8.84 -17.99 7.84
CA GLU A 83 10.24 -17.65 7.53
C GLU A 83 10.35 -16.33 6.76
N ILE A 84 9.27 -15.55 6.75
CA ILE A 84 9.12 -14.30 6.01
C ILE A 84 8.52 -13.21 6.90
N ALA A 85 8.86 -11.95 6.61
CA ALA A 85 8.40 -10.76 7.31
C ALA A 85 8.12 -9.61 6.33
N ALA A 86 7.50 -8.54 6.82
CA ALA A 86 7.36 -7.32 6.04
C ALA A 86 8.75 -6.71 5.77
N GLY A 87 9.07 -6.47 4.50
CA GLY A 87 10.36 -6.00 4.01
C GLY A 87 11.06 -6.97 3.06
N ASP A 88 10.83 -8.28 3.18
CA ASP A 88 11.52 -9.28 2.35
C ASP A 88 11.20 -9.13 0.86
N LEU A 89 12.21 -9.20 -0.01
CA LEU A 89 11.98 -9.16 -1.45
C LEU A 89 11.38 -10.48 -1.95
N VAL A 90 10.16 -10.40 -2.49
CA VAL A 90 9.39 -11.51 -3.06
C VAL A 90 9.10 -11.26 -4.54
N LEU A 91 9.01 -12.33 -5.33
CA LEU A 91 8.69 -12.20 -6.76
C LEU A 91 7.16 -12.04 -6.94
N THR A 92 6.74 -11.01 -7.67
CA THR A 92 5.35 -10.71 -8.02
C THR A 92 5.13 -10.82 -9.52
N LEU A 93 3.89 -10.65 -9.97
CA LEU A 93 3.50 -10.54 -11.38
C LEU A 93 2.79 -9.20 -11.59
N ASP A 94 3.40 -8.33 -12.40
CA ASP A 94 2.68 -7.20 -12.96
C ASP A 94 1.70 -7.74 -14.00
N HIS A 95 0.45 -7.99 -13.59
CA HIS A 95 -0.59 -8.56 -14.45
C HIS A 95 -1.09 -7.57 -15.53
N THR A 96 -0.56 -6.34 -15.56
CA THR A 96 -0.76 -5.42 -16.69
C THR A 96 0.18 -5.81 -17.82
N THR A 97 1.49 -5.89 -17.54
CA THR A 97 2.53 -6.19 -18.55
C THR A 97 2.70 -7.68 -18.83
N GLY A 98 2.37 -8.55 -17.87
CA GLY A 98 2.62 -10.00 -17.93
C GLY A 98 4.05 -10.38 -17.58
N SER A 99 4.78 -9.51 -16.88
CA SER A 99 6.17 -9.73 -16.46
C SER A 99 6.26 -9.84 -14.93
N SER A 100 7.18 -10.69 -14.45
CA SER A 100 7.45 -10.83 -13.02
C SER A 100 8.40 -9.74 -12.52
N ARG A 101 8.37 -9.39 -11.24
CA ARG A 101 9.29 -8.40 -10.65
C ARG A 101 9.51 -8.63 -9.16
N TRP A 102 10.65 -8.18 -8.63
CA TRP A 102 10.91 -8.24 -7.19
C TRP A 102 10.26 -7.04 -6.50
N GLN A 103 9.51 -7.29 -5.42
CA GLN A 103 8.88 -6.24 -4.59
C GLN A 103 9.03 -6.58 -3.11
N PRO A 104 9.09 -5.57 -2.21
CA PRO A 104 9.03 -5.81 -0.77
C PRO A 104 7.64 -6.35 -0.38
N LEU A 105 7.65 -7.47 0.33
CA LEU A 105 6.51 -8.04 1.01
C LEU A 105 5.99 -7.06 2.06
N THR A 106 4.70 -6.68 2.04
CA THR A 106 4.17 -5.64 2.93
C THR A 106 3.49 -6.19 4.19
N ALA A 107 2.96 -7.42 4.14
CA ALA A 107 2.44 -8.13 5.30
C ALA A 107 2.40 -9.65 5.10
N VAL A 108 2.35 -10.38 6.22
CA VAL A 108 2.19 -11.83 6.29
C VAL A 108 0.98 -12.14 7.16
N ASN A 109 -0.15 -12.45 6.55
CA ASN A 109 -1.41 -12.66 7.24
C ASN A 109 -1.60 -14.15 7.52
N VAL A 110 -1.78 -14.54 8.78
CA VAL A 110 -2.00 -15.95 9.17
C VAL A 110 -3.32 -16.06 9.93
N PHE A 111 -4.21 -16.91 9.43
CA PHE A 111 -5.54 -17.16 9.97
C PHE A 111 -5.56 -18.51 10.70
N PRO A 112 -6.26 -18.63 11.85
CA PRO A 112 -6.15 -19.79 12.72
C PRO A 112 -6.64 -21.11 12.08
N ALA A 113 -6.22 -22.21 12.70
CA ALA A 113 -6.72 -23.54 12.42
C ALA A 113 -8.19 -23.66 12.82
N VAL A 114 -9.09 -23.70 11.84
CA VAL A 114 -10.52 -24.00 12.02
C VAL A 114 -11.02 -24.84 10.82
N PRO A 115 -11.94 -25.80 11.01
CA PRO A 115 -12.49 -26.61 9.93
C PRO A 115 -13.15 -25.77 8.83
N ARG A 116 -12.75 -26.02 7.58
CA ARG A 116 -13.32 -25.40 6.36
C ARG A 116 -13.08 -26.31 5.15
N GLU A 117 -13.87 -26.16 4.10
CA GLU A 117 -13.51 -26.74 2.79
C GLU A 117 -12.59 -25.80 2.00
N LEU A 118 -11.60 -26.37 1.33
CA LEU A 118 -10.75 -25.71 0.35
C LEU A 118 -10.91 -26.37 -1.03
N VAL A 119 -10.78 -25.57 -2.08
CA VAL A 119 -10.66 -26.06 -3.46
C VAL A 119 -9.22 -26.52 -3.68
N ARG A 120 -9.05 -27.80 -4.00
CA ARG A 120 -7.81 -28.34 -4.54
C ARG A 120 -7.85 -28.33 -6.06
N MET A 121 -6.72 -28.01 -6.67
CA MET A 121 -6.42 -28.30 -8.07
C MET A 121 -5.09 -29.04 -8.12
N GLU A 122 -5.06 -30.23 -8.71
CA GLU A 122 -3.88 -31.09 -8.77
C GLU A 122 -3.69 -31.71 -10.16
N GLY A 123 -2.49 -31.60 -10.72
CA GLY A 123 -2.05 -32.21 -11.97
C GLY A 123 -0.52 -32.17 -12.09
N ALA A 124 0.02 -32.66 -13.21
CA ALA A 124 1.47 -32.84 -13.36
C ALA A 124 2.28 -31.53 -13.29
N GLY A 125 1.67 -30.40 -13.66
CA GLY A 125 2.27 -29.06 -13.63
C GLY A 125 1.80 -28.15 -12.49
N HIS A 126 0.82 -28.56 -11.67
CA HIS A 126 0.13 -27.67 -10.72
C HIS A 126 -0.47 -28.41 -9.52
N SER A 127 -0.17 -27.94 -8.31
CA SER A 127 -0.87 -28.28 -7.07
C SER A 127 -1.23 -26.97 -6.36
N SER A 128 -2.46 -26.84 -5.89
CA SER A 128 -2.86 -25.71 -5.05
C SER A 128 -4.03 -26.11 -4.16
N LEU A 129 -4.03 -25.66 -2.90
CA LEU A 129 -5.12 -25.87 -1.95
C LEU A 129 -5.54 -24.51 -1.37
N THR A 130 -6.71 -24.04 -1.77
CA THR A 130 -7.07 -22.61 -1.68
C THR A 130 -8.53 -22.44 -1.30
N THR A 131 -8.92 -21.34 -0.65
CA THR A 131 -10.36 -21.08 -0.41
C THR A 131 -11.07 -20.81 -1.74
N ASP A 132 -12.39 -21.05 -1.82
CA ASP A 132 -13.23 -20.72 -2.99
C ASP A 132 -13.00 -19.31 -3.55
N ARG A 133 -12.66 -18.37 -2.66
CA ARG A 133 -12.56 -16.93 -2.93
C ARG A 133 -11.17 -16.46 -3.32
N HIS A 134 -10.22 -17.40 -3.37
CA HIS A 134 -8.85 -17.10 -3.71
C HIS A 134 -8.72 -16.64 -5.17
N ARG A 135 -8.01 -15.52 -5.39
CA ARG A 135 -7.86 -14.88 -6.71
C ARG A 135 -6.75 -15.51 -7.53
N TRP A 136 -7.01 -15.65 -8.84
CA TRP A 136 -6.06 -16.09 -9.85
C TRP A 136 -5.92 -15.02 -10.94
N PRO A 137 -4.70 -14.51 -11.21
CA PRO A 137 -4.42 -13.83 -12.46
C PRO A 137 -4.41 -14.88 -13.56
N VAL A 138 -5.21 -14.65 -14.60
CA VAL A 138 -5.37 -15.60 -15.70
C VAL A 138 -5.32 -14.90 -17.05
N GLU A 139 -4.85 -15.61 -18.06
CA GLU A 139 -4.94 -15.22 -19.46
C GLU A 139 -6.07 -16.00 -20.15
N ARG A 140 -6.79 -15.35 -21.07
CA ARG A 140 -7.90 -15.95 -21.81
C ARG A 140 -7.64 -15.87 -23.32
N PRO A 141 -7.87 -16.93 -24.10
CA PRO A 141 -7.74 -16.86 -25.56
C PRO A 141 -8.71 -15.84 -26.18
N SER A 142 -8.16 -14.78 -26.79
CA SER A 142 -8.94 -13.78 -27.54
C SER A 142 -9.11 -14.17 -29.01
N ALA A 143 -10.18 -13.66 -29.63
CA ALA A 143 -10.36 -13.69 -31.08
C ALA A 143 -9.34 -12.82 -31.85
N THR A 144 -8.65 -11.89 -31.17
CA THR A 144 -7.60 -11.02 -31.75
C THR A 144 -6.21 -11.68 -31.78
N GLY A 145 -6.02 -12.83 -31.12
CA GLY A 145 -4.73 -13.52 -31.00
C GLY A 145 -3.89 -13.11 -29.78
N GLU A 146 -4.04 -11.90 -29.26
CA GLU A 146 -3.43 -11.47 -27.99
C GLU A 146 -4.26 -11.96 -26.80
N PRO A 147 -3.68 -12.62 -25.77
CA PRO A 147 -4.46 -13.14 -24.65
C PRO A 147 -5.03 -12.01 -23.77
N GLU A 148 -6.33 -12.09 -23.46
CA GLU A 148 -6.99 -11.18 -22.51
C GLU A 148 -6.51 -11.51 -21.09
N ARG A 149 -5.76 -10.59 -20.47
CA ARG A 149 -5.42 -10.66 -19.05
C ARG A 149 -6.63 -10.30 -18.20
N ALA A 150 -7.09 -11.28 -17.45
CA ALA A 150 -8.26 -11.19 -16.62
C ALA A 150 -7.98 -11.78 -15.24
N TRP A 151 -9.01 -11.80 -14.39
CA TRP A 151 -8.96 -12.43 -13.10
C TRP A 151 -10.11 -13.43 -12.92
N ALA A 152 -9.85 -14.44 -12.10
CA ALA A 152 -10.79 -15.48 -11.69
C ALA A 152 -10.63 -15.78 -10.20
N THR A 153 -11.49 -16.66 -9.67
CA THR A 153 -11.39 -17.17 -8.29
C THR A 153 -11.44 -18.69 -8.26
N SER A 154 -11.00 -19.36 -7.20
CA SER A 154 -11.04 -20.84 -7.12
C SER A 154 -12.45 -21.44 -7.30
N ALA A 155 -13.52 -20.67 -7.06
CA ALA A 155 -14.88 -21.00 -7.45
C ALA A 155 -15.17 -20.67 -8.94
N THR A 156 -14.80 -19.49 -9.42
CA THR A 156 -15.19 -18.97 -10.74
C THR A 156 -14.26 -19.30 -11.92
N LEU A 157 -13.10 -19.92 -11.65
CA LEU A 157 -12.14 -20.40 -12.65
C LEU A 157 -12.85 -21.24 -13.73
N ARG A 158 -12.75 -20.77 -14.97
CA ARG A 158 -13.35 -21.41 -16.14
C ARG A 158 -12.45 -22.51 -16.68
N ALA A 159 -13.06 -23.45 -17.39
CA ALA A 159 -12.38 -24.59 -18.01
C ALA A 159 -11.21 -24.23 -18.96
N ARG A 160 -11.14 -22.97 -19.45
CA ARG A 160 -10.10 -22.44 -20.34
C ARG A 160 -9.45 -21.14 -19.86
N ASP A 161 -9.56 -20.82 -18.57
CA ASP A 161 -8.74 -19.74 -17.98
C ASP A 161 -7.30 -20.28 -17.84
N LEU A 162 -6.28 -19.54 -18.28
CA LEU A 162 -4.89 -19.97 -18.25
C LEU A 162 -4.15 -19.34 -17.05
N ILE A 163 -3.82 -20.13 -16.04
CA ILE A 163 -3.08 -19.69 -14.85
C ILE A 163 -1.59 -19.56 -15.20
N THR A 164 -0.98 -18.42 -14.87
CA THR A 164 0.45 -18.13 -15.08
C THR A 164 1.34 -18.99 -14.18
N LEU A 165 2.17 -19.86 -14.78
CA LEU A 165 3.19 -20.66 -14.08
C LEU A 165 4.56 -19.96 -14.04
N SER A 166 4.89 -19.20 -15.07
CA SER A 166 6.09 -18.36 -15.13
C SER A 166 5.85 -17.10 -15.96
N ALA A 167 6.69 -16.08 -15.73
CA ALA A 167 6.65 -14.82 -16.46
C ALA A 167 8.07 -14.23 -16.53
N PRO A 168 8.49 -13.61 -17.66
CA PRO A 168 9.82 -12.98 -17.78
C PRO A 168 10.02 -11.91 -16.70
N CYS A 169 11.19 -11.89 -16.06
CA CYS A 169 11.49 -10.88 -15.04
C CYS A 169 11.70 -9.50 -15.67
N GLN A 170 11.15 -8.45 -15.06
CA GLN A 170 11.48 -7.05 -15.37
C GLN A 170 12.91 -6.76 -14.92
N ALA A 171 13.67 -6.00 -15.73
CA ALA A 171 15.05 -5.59 -15.48
C ALA A 171 16.03 -6.70 -15.01
N PRO A 172 16.18 -7.81 -15.74
CA PRO A 172 17.22 -8.80 -15.46
C PRO A 172 18.62 -8.21 -15.75
N PRO A 173 19.71 -8.80 -15.20
CA PRO A 173 21.07 -8.37 -15.55
C PRO A 173 21.31 -8.41 -17.06
N THR A 174 21.80 -7.31 -17.62
CA THR A 174 22.11 -7.16 -19.05
C THR A 174 23.59 -7.33 -19.38
N GLU A 175 24.47 -7.07 -18.40
CA GLU A 175 25.92 -7.20 -18.55
C GLU A 175 26.41 -8.46 -17.80
N PRO A 176 27.22 -9.32 -18.42
CA PRO A 176 27.69 -10.56 -17.80
C PRO A 176 28.74 -10.26 -16.72
N LYS A 177 28.33 -10.35 -15.45
CA LYS A 177 29.22 -10.23 -14.29
C LYS A 177 30.30 -11.31 -14.25
N TRP A 178 29.99 -12.50 -14.76
CA TRP A 178 30.82 -13.69 -14.72
C TRP A 178 31.15 -14.18 -16.13
N PRO A 179 32.32 -14.80 -16.35
CA PRO A 179 32.65 -15.41 -17.65
C PRO A 179 31.88 -16.72 -17.84
N ASP A 180 31.38 -16.97 -19.04
CA ASP A 180 30.60 -18.19 -19.38
C ASP A 180 31.28 -19.52 -18.96
N PRO A 181 32.61 -19.70 -19.08
CA PRO A 181 33.29 -20.87 -18.52
C PRO A 181 33.15 -21.08 -17.00
N LEU A 182 32.85 -20.07 -16.19
CA LEU A 182 32.49 -20.25 -14.77
C LEU A 182 31.05 -20.75 -14.62
N VAL A 183 30.14 -20.20 -15.43
CA VAL A 183 28.73 -20.60 -15.47
C VAL A 183 28.58 -22.07 -15.89
N GLU A 184 29.31 -22.50 -16.93
CA GLU A 184 29.35 -23.91 -17.35
C GLU A 184 29.90 -24.85 -16.28
N ARG A 185 30.94 -24.43 -15.54
CA ARG A 185 31.54 -25.26 -14.48
C ARG A 185 30.55 -25.49 -13.34
N LEU A 186 29.90 -24.43 -12.87
CA LEU A 186 28.89 -24.50 -11.80
C LEU A 186 27.64 -25.30 -12.24
N ALA A 187 27.27 -25.22 -13.53
CA ALA A 187 26.24 -26.09 -14.11
C ALA A 187 26.61 -27.59 -14.06
N ARG A 188 27.86 -27.95 -14.39
CA ARG A 188 28.33 -29.35 -14.36
C ARG A 188 28.38 -29.91 -12.93
N VAL A 189 28.75 -29.09 -11.93
CA VAL A 189 28.74 -29.47 -10.51
C VAL A 189 27.35 -29.93 -10.02
N CYS A 190 26.26 -29.34 -10.55
CA CYS A 190 24.89 -29.69 -10.17
C CYS A 190 24.50 -31.16 -10.45
N VAL A 191 25.19 -31.83 -11.38
CA VAL A 191 24.86 -33.20 -11.81
C VAL A 191 25.73 -34.25 -11.10
N LEU A 192 26.93 -33.88 -10.64
CA LEU A 192 27.91 -34.80 -10.05
C LEU A 192 27.49 -35.21 -8.62
N ARG A 193 27.39 -36.52 -8.37
CA ARG A 193 26.91 -37.09 -7.09
C ARG A 193 28.01 -37.33 -6.04
N GLU A 194 29.29 -37.33 -6.43
CA GLU A 194 30.43 -37.46 -5.51
C GLU A 194 31.65 -36.66 -6.03
N PRO A 195 32.57 -36.23 -5.15
CA PRO A 195 33.87 -35.69 -5.54
C PRO A 195 34.82 -36.82 -5.99
N HIS A 196 34.59 -37.36 -7.20
CA HIS A 196 35.38 -38.46 -7.74
C HIS A 196 36.84 -38.08 -8.05
N THR A 197 37.73 -38.47 -7.13
CA THR A 197 39.19 -38.39 -7.30
C THR A 197 39.64 -39.22 -8.52
N GLY A 198 39.84 -38.57 -9.66
CA GLY A 198 40.23 -39.24 -10.91
C GLY A 198 39.69 -38.62 -12.19
N VAL A 199 38.74 -37.69 -12.11
CA VAL A 199 38.45 -36.78 -13.23
C VAL A 199 39.58 -35.76 -13.32
N ASP A 200 40.10 -35.52 -14.53
CA ASP A 200 41.04 -34.43 -14.76
C ASP A 200 40.31 -33.09 -14.58
N HIS A 201 40.71 -32.34 -13.56
CA HIS A 201 40.10 -31.05 -13.22
C HIS A 201 40.63 -29.88 -14.09
N GLY A 202 41.56 -30.12 -15.02
CA GLY A 202 41.82 -29.24 -16.17
C GLY A 202 42.08 -27.77 -15.86
N ASP A 203 43.13 -27.48 -15.08
CA ASP A 203 43.62 -26.12 -14.76
C ASP A 203 42.62 -25.19 -14.03
N LEU A 204 41.91 -25.71 -13.01
CA LEU A 204 40.89 -24.96 -12.25
C LEU A 204 41.12 -24.96 -10.73
N LEU A 205 40.88 -23.82 -10.08
CA LEU A 205 41.02 -23.63 -8.63
C LEU A 205 39.72 -24.04 -7.89
N PRO A 206 39.79 -24.85 -6.81
CA PRO A 206 38.61 -25.22 -6.00
C PRO A 206 37.89 -24.04 -5.31
N GLU A 207 38.59 -22.91 -5.14
CA GLU A 207 38.12 -21.75 -4.38
C GLU A 207 36.90 -21.07 -5.04
N GLU A 208 36.89 -20.89 -6.36
CA GLU A 208 35.77 -20.29 -7.11
C GLU A 208 34.47 -21.11 -6.99
N ILE A 209 34.59 -22.44 -6.95
CA ILE A 209 33.44 -23.34 -6.81
C ILE A 209 32.90 -23.26 -5.37
N THR A 210 33.80 -23.20 -4.39
CA THR A 210 33.43 -23.06 -2.97
C THR A 210 32.79 -21.71 -2.65
N GLU A 211 33.19 -20.63 -3.34
CA GLU A 211 32.59 -19.29 -3.14
C GLU A 211 31.13 -19.24 -3.64
N HIS A 212 30.85 -19.81 -4.81
CA HIS A 212 29.53 -19.66 -5.45
C HIS A 212 28.57 -20.83 -5.24
N ALA A 213 29.09 -22.02 -4.88
CA ALA A 213 28.33 -23.21 -4.55
C ALA A 213 28.88 -23.91 -3.27
N PRO A 214 28.89 -23.22 -2.10
CA PRO A 214 29.53 -23.70 -0.87
C PRO A 214 29.00 -25.06 -0.38
N ASP A 215 27.68 -25.28 -0.49
CA ASP A 215 27.01 -26.53 -0.12
C ASP A 215 26.85 -27.49 -1.32
N GLY A 216 27.66 -27.34 -2.36
CA GLY A 216 27.55 -28.08 -3.63
C GLY A 216 26.40 -27.63 -4.54
N ALA A 217 25.65 -26.61 -4.13
CA ALA A 217 24.54 -26.02 -4.89
C ALA A 217 24.79 -24.53 -5.17
N PRO A 218 24.68 -24.04 -6.43
CA PRO A 218 24.88 -22.64 -6.75
C PRO A 218 23.91 -21.72 -5.99
N SER A 219 24.47 -20.70 -5.32
CA SER A 219 23.72 -19.79 -4.47
C SER A 219 22.71 -18.94 -5.25
N HIS A 220 21.57 -18.60 -4.62
CA HIS A 220 20.57 -17.71 -5.21
C HIS A 220 21.17 -16.35 -5.61
N GLY A 221 22.10 -15.80 -4.82
CA GLY A 221 22.81 -14.56 -5.14
C GLY A 221 23.72 -14.66 -6.37
N PHE A 222 24.35 -15.81 -6.61
CA PHE A 222 25.07 -16.05 -7.88
C PHE A 222 24.08 -16.09 -9.05
N LEU A 223 23.00 -16.88 -8.94
CA LEU A 223 22.00 -17.06 -10.01
C LEU A 223 21.28 -15.76 -10.37
N SER A 224 20.88 -14.95 -9.39
CA SER A 224 20.29 -13.61 -9.59
C SER A 224 21.25 -12.60 -10.21
N SER A 225 22.55 -12.89 -10.28
CA SER A 225 23.56 -12.04 -10.94
C SER A 225 23.92 -12.49 -12.36
N LEU A 226 23.31 -13.57 -12.86
CA LEU A 226 23.46 -14.03 -14.24
C LEU A 226 22.53 -13.26 -15.18
N THR A 227 23.01 -13.01 -16.39
CA THR A 227 22.17 -12.52 -17.49
C THR A 227 21.22 -13.61 -18.00
N GLY A 228 20.14 -13.23 -18.71
CA GLY A 228 19.22 -14.19 -19.35
C GLY A 228 19.94 -15.26 -20.19
N PRO A 229 20.84 -14.89 -21.13
CA PRO A 229 21.64 -15.85 -21.91
C PRO A 229 22.53 -16.77 -21.06
N GLN A 230 22.96 -16.33 -19.88
CA GLN A 230 23.77 -17.13 -18.96
C GLN A 230 22.93 -18.09 -18.12
N LEU A 231 21.70 -17.71 -17.74
CA LEU A 231 20.72 -18.65 -17.18
C LEU A 231 20.34 -19.73 -18.22
N ASP A 232 20.17 -19.35 -19.49
CA ASP A 232 19.96 -20.29 -20.59
C ASP A 232 21.15 -21.25 -20.79
N LEU A 233 22.38 -20.73 -20.76
CA LEU A 233 23.60 -21.55 -20.81
C LEU A 233 23.67 -22.52 -19.63
N PHE A 234 23.46 -22.04 -18.41
CA PHE A 234 23.49 -22.82 -17.18
C PHE A 234 22.49 -23.98 -17.23
N LEU A 235 21.21 -23.69 -17.49
CA LEU A 235 20.15 -24.69 -17.55
C LEU A 235 20.38 -25.72 -18.67
N ARG A 236 20.89 -25.28 -19.84
CA ARG A 236 21.25 -26.18 -20.94
C ARG A 236 22.36 -27.15 -20.54
N VAL A 237 23.46 -26.65 -19.96
CA VAL A 237 24.60 -27.49 -19.56
C VAL A 237 24.22 -28.51 -18.49
N VAL A 238 23.30 -28.18 -17.57
CA VAL A 238 22.74 -29.17 -16.62
C VAL A 238 21.96 -30.27 -17.35
N SER A 239 21.09 -29.92 -18.31
CA SER A 239 20.30 -30.91 -19.07
C SER A 239 21.20 -31.82 -19.93
N ASP A 240 22.15 -31.22 -20.66
CA ASP A 240 23.11 -31.94 -21.51
C ASP A 240 24.03 -32.88 -20.71
N THR A 241 24.43 -32.46 -19.50
CA THR A 241 25.27 -33.27 -18.60
C THR A 241 24.47 -34.37 -17.90
N GLY A 242 23.18 -34.14 -17.61
CA GLY A 242 22.30 -35.10 -16.93
C GLY A 242 21.82 -36.27 -17.81
N GLN A 243 21.81 -36.11 -19.14
CA GLN A 243 21.51 -37.14 -20.15
C GLN A 243 20.15 -37.88 -20.04
N GLU A 244 19.25 -37.48 -19.13
CA GLU A 244 17.89 -38.06 -19.03
C GLU A 244 16.90 -37.56 -20.11
N GLY A 245 17.30 -36.59 -20.93
CA GLY A 245 16.52 -36.08 -22.07
C GLY A 245 16.28 -34.57 -22.00
N PRO A 246 15.80 -33.97 -23.12
CA PRO A 246 15.58 -32.53 -23.21
C PRO A 246 14.58 -32.05 -22.15
N GLY A 247 14.88 -30.91 -21.52
CA GLY A 247 14.03 -30.30 -20.50
C GLY A 247 14.11 -30.95 -19.11
N THR A 248 14.75 -32.11 -18.97
CA THR A 248 14.97 -32.75 -17.66
C THR A 248 16.31 -32.30 -17.08
N LEU A 249 16.27 -31.76 -15.86
CA LEU A 249 17.45 -31.36 -15.09
C LEU A 249 17.63 -32.32 -13.92
N VAL A 250 18.73 -33.10 -13.94
CA VAL A 250 19.10 -34.00 -12.86
C VAL A 250 19.83 -33.21 -11.77
N ALA A 251 19.41 -33.37 -10.52
CA ALA A 251 20.06 -32.74 -9.37
C ALA A 251 20.80 -33.78 -8.52
N SER A 252 22.03 -33.49 -8.13
CA SER A 252 22.81 -34.35 -7.22
C SER A 252 22.20 -34.44 -5.82
N GLY A 253 21.52 -33.38 -5.35
CA GLY A 253 20.83 -33.32 -4.06
C GLY A 253 19.66 -32.32 -4.01
N PRO A 254 18.97 -32.19 -2.86
CA PRO A 254 17.77 -31.36 -2.74
C PRO A 254 18.07 -29.86 -2.91
N ALA A 255 19.16 -29.36 -2.32
CA ALA A 255 19.58 -27.96 -2.45
C ALA A 255 19.87 -27.57 -3.91
N VAL A 256 20.49 -28.47 -4.69
CA VAL A 256 20.69 -28.27 -6.12
C VAL A 256 19.34 -28.18 -6.85
N ALA A 257 18.37 -29.03 -6.52
CA ALA A 257 17.04 -28.96 -7.14
C ALA A 257 16.28 -27.65 -6.79
N GLU A 258 16.55 -27.03 -5.64
CA GLU A 258 16.06 -25.68 -5.32
C GLU A 258 16.75 -24.63 -6.22
N SER A 259 18.09 -24.64 -6.31
CA SER A 259 18.86 -23.75 -7.19
C SER A 259 18.46 -23.87 -8.67
N LEU A 260 18.19 -25.07 -9.16
CA LEU A 260 17.75 -25.33 -10.54
C LEU A 260 16.33 -24.80 -10.81
N LEU A 261 15.42 -24.95 -9.85
CA LEU A 261 14.07 -24.38 -9.94
C LEU A 261 14.13 -22.84 -9.91
N PHE A 262 14.99 -22.26 -9.06
CA PHE A 262 15.23 -20.82 -8.97
C PHE A 262 15.77 -20.26 -10.29
N ALA A 263 16.80 -20.90 -10.87
CA ALA A 263 17.37 -20.53 -12.17
C ALA A 263 16.34 -20.61 -13.30
N ALA A 264 15.45 -21.62 -13.30
CA ALA A 264 14.36 -21.73 -14.28
C ALA A 264 13.36 -20.57 -14.16
N VAL A 265 12.93 -20.21 -12.94
CA VAL A 265 12.04 -19.07 -12.69
C VAL A 265 12.67 -17.75 -13.14
N LEU A 266 13.95 -17.49 -12.82
CA LEU A 266 14.66 -16.30 -13.29
C LEU A 266 14.79 -16.24 -14.82
N ALA A 267 14.95 -17.39 -15.48
CA ALA A 267 14.92 -17.50 -16.94
C ALA A 267 13.50 -17.34 -17.55
N GLY A 268 12.48 -17.08 -16.74
CA GLY A 268 11.07 -16.97 -17.16
C GLY A 268 10.42 -18.31 -17.52
N LYS A 269 11.06 -19.44 -17.22
CA LYS A 269 10.63 -20.79 -17.62
C LYS A 269 9.82 -21.45 -16.51
N ALA A 270 8.66 -22.01 -16.87
CA ALA A 270 7.89 -22.82 -15.96
C ALA A 270 8.59 -24.16 -15.74
N ALA A 271 8.62 -24.60 -14.48
CA ALA A 271 9.33 -25.80 -14.08
C ALA A 271 8.68 -26.44 -12.85
N VAL A 272 8.84 -27.76 -12.73
CA VAL A 272 8.34 -28.55 -11.60
C VAL A 272 9.49 -29.28 -10.93
N ARG A 273 9.60 -29.13 -9.61
CA ARG A 273 10.54 -29.92 -8.79
C ARG A 273 9.90 -31.25 -8.41
N HIS A 274 10.55 -32.35 -8.75
CA HIS A 274 10.12 -33.71 -8.43
C HIS A 274 11.07 -34.37 -7.44
N GLU A 275 10.50 -35.00 -6.41
CA GLU A 275 11.21 -35.91 -5.51
C GLU A 275 10.62 -37.31 -5.69
N ARG A 276 11.47 -38.32 -5.93
CA ARG A 276 11.04 -39.71 -6.07
C ARG A 276 12.10 -40.66 -5.52
N GLY A 277 11.91 -41.06 -4.26
CA GLY A 277 12.93 -41.80 -3.52
C GLY A 277 14.17 -40.93 -3.32
N ASP A 278 15.34 -41.50 -3.57
CA ASP A 278 16.67 -40.87 -3.53
C ASP A 278 17.03 -40.09 -4.82
N GLY A 279 16.04 -39.78 -5.67
CA GLY A 279 16.19 -38.94 -6.87
C GLY A 279 15.51 -37.59 -6.75
N HIS A 280 16.27 -36.50 -7.00
CA HIS A 280 15.75 -35.14 -7.14
C HIS A 280 15.91 -34.68 -8.60
N ARG A 281 14.87 -34.10 -9.17
CA ARG A 281 14.85 -33.59 -10.56
C ARG A 281 14.06 -32.29 -10.66
N VAL A 282 14.38 -31.48 -11.65
CA VAL A 282 13.54 -30.35 -12.08
C VAL A 282 13.19 -30.55 -13.56
N SER A 283 11.90 -30.61 -13.87
CA SER A 283 11.41 -30.70 -15.26
C SER A 283 11.03 -29.30 -15.73
N LEU A 284 11.67 -28.80 -16.79
CA LEU A 284 11.20 -27.63 -17.51
C LEU A 284 9.94 -28.01 -18.30
N LEU A 285 8.93 -27.13 -18.33
CA LEU A 285 7.66 -27.38 -19.01
C LEU A 285 7.63 -26.70 -20.38
N ASP A 286 7.06 -27.38 -21.38
CA ASP A 286 6.77 -26.83 -22.71
C ASP A 286 5.64 -25.76 -22.70
N ARG A 287 5.03 -25.51 -21.53
CA ARG A 287 3.98 -24.52 -21.32
C ARG A 287 4.29 -23.68 -20.08
N ASP A 288 4.18 -22.37 -20.20
CA ASP A 288 4.23 -21.39 -19.10
C ASP A 288 2.84 -21.14 -18.46
N ARG A 289 1.83 -21.93 -18.85
CA ARG A 289 0.44 -21.86 -18.39
C ARG A 289 -0.13 -23.24 -18.08
N VAL A 290 -1.06 -23.29 -17.13
CA VAL A 290 -1.94 -24.46 -16.86
C VAL A 290 -3.41 -24.04 -16.96
N SER A 291 -4.26 -24.90 -17.52
CA SER A 291 -5.72 -24.70 -17.51
C SER A 291 -6.41 -25.53 -16.42
N PRO A 292 -7.55 -25.10 -15.87
CA PRO A 292 -8.45 -25.95 -15.09
C PRO A 292 -8.96 -27.21 -15.83
N GLU A 293 -8.83 -27.29 -17.16
CA GLU A 293 -9.02 -28.53 -17.96
C GLU A 293 -7.83 -29.52 -17.84
N ASP A 294 -6.61 -29.06 -17.53
CA ASP A 294 -5.39 -29.90 -17.42
C ASP A 294 -5.23 -30.54 -16.01
N VAL A 295 -6.12 -30.26 -15.05
CA VAL A 295 -5.97 -30.61 -13.62
C VAL A 295 -7.24 -31.25 -13.02
N THR A 296 -7.05 -32.12 -12.03
CA THR A 296 -8.13 -32.64 -11.20
C THR A 296 -8.52 -31.58 -10.16
N ARG A 297 -9.79 -31.15 -10.16
CA ARG A 297 -10.32 -30.12 -9.26
C ARG A 297 -11.33 -30.73 -8.29
N THR A 298 -11.08 -30.63 -6.98
CA THR A 298 -11.87 -31.22 -5.89
C THR A 298 -12.10 -30.24 -4.75
N ARG A 299 -13.00 -30.59 -3.83
CA ARG A 299 -13.10 -29.97 -2.50
C ARG A 299 -12.48 -30.90 -1.46
N GLU A 300 -11.69 -30.35 -0.55
CA GLU A 300 -11.07 -31.09 0.54
C GLU A 300 -11.29 -30.35 1.88
N PRO A 301 -11.72 -31.04 2.95
CA PRO A 301 -11.71 -30.49 4.30
C PRO A 301 -10.27 -30.17 4.74
N HIS A 302 -10.09 -29.01 5.35
CA HIS A 302 -8.80 -28.53 5.87
C HIS A 302 -8.99 -27.83 7.21
N ASP A 303 -8.56 -28.50 8.28
CA ASP A 303 -8.64 -27.97 9.66
C ASP A 303 -7.44 -27.08 10.03
N GLY A 304 -6.37 -27.10 9.24
CA GLY A 304 -5.15 -26.36 9.50
C GLY A 304 -5.29 -24.83 9.38
N PRO A 305 -4.24 -24.06 9.68
CA PRO A 305 -4.22 -22.63 9.40
C PRO A 305 -4.39 -22.35 7.90
N VAL A 306 -4.76 -21.12 7.56
CA VAL A 306 -4.62 -20.58 6.20
C VAL A 306 -3.84 -19.27 6.26
N TRP A 307 -3.20 -18.84 5.19
CA TRP A 307 -2.37 -17.63 5.17
C TRP A 307 -2.48 -16.87 3.85
N CYS A 308 -1.99 -15.62 3.83
CA CYS A 308 -1.79 -14.84 2.61
C CYS A 308 -0.68 -13.79 2.84
N PRO A 309 0.32 -13.69 1.94
CA PRO A 309 1.19 -12.53 1.87
C PRO A 309 0.44 -11.35 1.22
N THR A 310 0.89 -10.14 1.51
CA THR A 310 0.42 -8.90 0.87
C THR A 310 1.57 -8.28 0.09
N THR A 311 1.35 -7.95 -1.18
CA THR A 311 2.33 -7.34 -2.08
C THR A 311 1.74 -6.12 -2.79
N PRO A 312 2.55 -5.17 -3.27
CA PRO A 312 2.07 -4.00 -4.01
C PRO A 312 1.24 -4.37 -5.25
N ASP A 313 1.68 -5.35 -6.05
CA ASP A 313 0.97 -5.79 -7.26
C ASP A 313 -0.33 -6.57 -6.99
N GLY A 314 -0.57 -7.02 -5.76
CA GLY A 314 -1.67 -7.93 -5.45
C GLY A 314 -1.58 -9.25 -6.22
N THR A 315 -0.34 -9.71 -6.44
CA THR A 315 0.16 -10.99 -6.98
C THR A 315 1.45 -11.39 -6.23
N TRP A 316 1.78 -12.67 -6.15
CA TRP A 316 3.03 -13.16 -5.53
C TRP A 316 3.34 -14.57 -6.01
N LEU A 317 4.59 -14.92 -6.31
CA LEU A 317 4.93 -16.24 -6.82
C LEU A 317 4.85 -17.28 -5.69
N ALA A 318 3.78 -18.06 -5.71
CA ALA A 318 3.53 -19.18 -4.84
C ALA A 318 4.23 -20.45 -5.36
N ARG A 319 4.60 -21.35 -4.44
CA ARG A 319 4.89 -22.75 -4.73
C ARG A 319 4.04 -23.66 -3.84
N ARG A 320 3.63 -24.81 -4.35
CA ARG A 320 3.10 -25.91 -3.54
C ARG A 320 3.48 -27.24 -4.19
N ARG A 321 3.98 -28.19 -3.37
CA ARG A 321 4.43 -29.54 -3.82
C ARG A 321 5.30 -29.53 -5.10
N GLY A 322 6.19 -28.53 -5.21
CA GLY A 322 7.11 -28.39 -6.35
C GLY A 322 6.57 -27.66 -7.59
N THR A 323 5.34 -27.12 -7.56
CA THR A 323 4.65 -26.42 -8.69
C THR A 323 4.33 -24.94 -8.34
N VAL A 324 4.07 -24.01 -9.29
CA VAL A 324 4.30 -22.53 -9.13
C VAL A 324 3.19 -21.56 -9.75
N TYR A 325 2.70 -20.45 -9.08
CA TYR A 325 1.51 -19.52 -9.46
C TYR A 325 1.23 -18.17 -8.59
N PHE A 326 0.05 -17.39 -8.51
CA PHE A 326 -0.14 -15.98 -7.85
C PHE A 326 -1.56 -15.35 -7.28
N THR A 327 -1.67 -14.24 -6.39
CA THR A 327 -2.90 -13.76 -5.50
C THR A 327 -3.03 -12.29 -4.73
N GLY A 328 -4.19 -11.67 -4.16
CA GLY A 328 -4.38 -10.26 -3.42
C GLY A 328 -5.77 -9.55 -2.83
N ASN A 329 -5.94 -8.18 -2.49
CA ASN A 329 -6.70 -7.23 -1.41
C ASN A 329 -8.26 -6.58 -1.32
N SER A 330 -8.76 -5.50 -0.51
CA SER A 330 -10.23 -4.86 -0.29
C SER A 330 -10.66 -3.57 0.72
N PHE A 331 -11.94 -2.91 0.73
CA PHE A 331 -12.48 -1.40 0.96
C PHE A 331 -14.02 -0.87 1.38
N MET A 332 -14.39 0.27 2.14
CA MET A 332 -15.82 0.75 2.71
C MET A 332 -16.05 2.24 3.39
N ALA A 333 -17.09 2.65 4.28
CA ALA A 333 -17.61 4.06 4.75
C ALA A 333 -18.36 4.40 6.19
N CYS A 334 -18.78 5.68 6.61
CA CYS A 334 -19.52 6.14 7.92
C CYS A 334 -20.29 7.56 8.05
N PRO A 335 -20.92 8.02 9.21
CA PRO A 335 -21.75 9.26 9.35
C PRO A 335 -21.11 10.62 9.72
N HIS A 336 -19.86 10.72 10.18
CA HIS A 336 -19.23 12.01 10.53
C HIS A 336 -18.44 12.62 9.35
N GLY A 337 -18.88 12.41 8.11
CA GLY A 337 -18.10 12.77 6.91
C GLY A 337 -17.09 11.72 6.45
N TYR A 338 -16.65 10.79 7.31
CA TYR A 338 -15.55 9.88 6.98
C TYR A 338 -15.94 8.61 6.21
N VAL A 339 -15.09 8.25 5.24
CA VAL A 339 -15.07 6.96 4.53
C VAL A 339 -14.09 5.98 5.22
N ILE A 340 -14.41 4.67 5.34
CA ILE A 340 -13.77 3.72 6.30
C ILE A 340 -13.63 2.27 5.76
N GLU A 341 -12.41 1.81 5.52
CA GLU A 341 -12.10 0.73 4.58
C GLU A 341 -12.47 -0.77 4.98
N GLY A 342 -13.38 -1.44 4.23
CA GLY A 342 -13.90 -2.84 4.39
C GLY A 342 -13.82 -3.87 3.19
N ARG A 343 -14.71 -3.88 2.16
CA ARG A 343 -14.85 -4.91 1.06
C ARG A 343 -14.58 -4.59 -0.45
N GLY A 344 -14.17 -3.40 -0.94
CA GLY A 344 -13.03 -3.39 -1.90
C GLY A 344 -13.08 -2.64 -3.22
N LEU A 345 -12.07 -1.78 -3.43
CA LEU A 345 -11.56 -1.39 -4.75
C LEU A 345 -11.18 -2.63 -5.56
N TYR A 346 -11.87 -2.79 -6.68
CA TYR A 346 -11.83 -3.93 -7.59
C TYR A 346 -12.28 -5.24 -6.94
N ARG A 347 -13.36 -5.28 -6.15
CA ARG A 347 -13.71 -6.47 -5.35
C ARG A 347 -15.17 -6.80 -5.35
N THR A 348 -15.44 -8.10 -5.27
CA THR A 348 -16.80 -8.60 -5.11
C THR A 348 -17.25 -8.19 -3.72
N GLN A 349 -18.32 -7.39 -3.66
CA GLN A 349 -18.99 -7.05 -2.43
C GLN A 349 -19.71 -8.28 -1.84
N ALA A 350 -20.29 -8.18 -0.65
CA ALA A 350 -21.09 -9.26 -0.07
C ALA A 350 -22.48 -8.81 0.36
N ALA A 351 -22.86 -7.57 0.03
CA ALA A 351 -23.99 -6.89 0.62
C ALA A 351 -25.24 -6.88 -0.28
N GLN A 352 -25.12 -7.05 -1.60
CA GLN A 352 -26.23 -7.09 -2.58
C GLN A 352 -26.11 -8.29 -3.54
N PRO A 353 -26.79 -9.42 -3.26
CA PRO A 353 -26.92 -10.52 -4.22
C PRO A 353 -27.44 -10.01 -5.57
N GLY A 354 -26.77 -10.37 -6.67
CA GLY A 354 -27.06 -9.84 -8.02
C GLY A 354 -26.27 -8.57 -8.40
N GLY A 355 -25.89 -7.72 -7.44
CA GLY A 355 -25.08 -6.52 -7.68
C GLY A 355 -23.61 -6.61 -7.23
N ASN A 356 -23.27 -7.63 -6.42
CA ASN A 356 -21.99 -7.75 -5.71
C ASN A 356 -20.72 -7.66 -6.59
N THR A 357 -20.77 -8.02 -7.87
CA THR A 357 -19.62 -7.94 -8.80
C THR A 357 -19.67 -6.75 -9.75
N SER A 358 -20.79 -6.03 -9.82
CA SER A 358 -21.02 -4.93 -10.75
C SER A 358 -21.01 -3.56 -10.08
N HIS A 359 -21.31 -3.49 -8.78
CA HIS A 359 -21.36 -2.25 -8.01
C HIS A 359 -20.50 -2.34 -6.75
N TYR A 360 -19.91 -1.21 -6.33
CA TYR A 360 -19.32 -1.10 -4.99
C TYR A 360 -20.42 -0.96 -3.93
N SER A 361 -20.11 -1.20 -2.66
CA SER A 361 -21.07 -1.10 -1.55
C SER A 361 -20.63 -0.04 -0.55
N CYS A 362 -21.54 0.88 -0.24
CA CYS A 362 -21.41 1.82 0.85
C CYS A 362 -22.49 1.51 1.90
N THR A 363 -22.08 1.02 3.07
CA THR A 363 -22.96 0.85 4.23
C THR A 363 -22.95 2.14 5.05
N LEU A 364 -24.12 2.73 5.22
CA LEU A 364 -24.35 3.79 6.19
C LEU A 364 -24.35 3.17 7.60
N ALA A 365 -23.50 3.66 8.50
CA ALA A 365 -23.53 3.27 9.91
C ALA A 365 -24.68 3.98 10.65
N THR A 366 -25.91 3.63 10.27
CA THR A 366 -27.19 4.16 10.77
C THR A 366 -28.26 3.06 10.75
N GLY A 367 -29.10 3.02 11.78
CA GLY A 367 -30.33 2.23 11.80
C GLY A 367 -31.52 2.89 11.08
N PRO A 368 -32.69 2.23 11.04
CA PRO A 368 -33.91 2.76 10.41
C PRO A 368 -34.46 4.05 11.05
N LYS A 369 -34.18 4.30 12.34
CA LYS A 369 -34.65 5.49 13.09
C LYS A 369 -33.57 6.54 13.29
N ASP A 370 -32.30 6.17 13.23
CA ASP A 370 -31.16 7.10 13.32
C ASP A 370 -31.25 8.24 12.30
N PRO A 371 -30.72 9.44 12.58
CA PRO A 371 -30.56 10.48 11.58
C PRO A 371 -29.50 10.06 10.55
N ILE A 372 -29.73 10.43 9.29
CA ILE A 372 -28.69 10.49 8.25
C ILE A 372 -28.33 11.95 8.16
N THR A 373 -27.06 12.30 8.38
CA THR A 373 -26.61 13.70 8.49
C THR A 373 -26.15 14.27 7.15
N PRO A 374 -26.06 15.60 7.00
CA PRO A 374 -25.49 16.22 5.79
C PRO A 374 -24.07 15.73 5.50
N GLU A 375 -23.25 15.57 6.53
CA GLU A 375 -21.86 15.12 6.42
C GLU A 375 -21.80 13.66 5.96
N GLN A 376 -22.72 12.81 6.43
CA GLN A 376 -22.86 11.45 5.92
C GLN A 376 -23.25 11.41 4.44
N ILE A 377 -24.15 12.30 4.02
CA ILE A 377 -24.56 12.43 2.62
C ILE A 377 -23.35 12.85 1.77
N ASN A 378 -22.57 13.84 2.24
CA ASN A 378 -21.40 14.28 1.50
C ASN A 378 -20.29 13.22 1.44
N ALA A 379 -20.08 12.45 2.51
CA ALA A 379 -19.17 11.29 2.52
C ALA A 379 -19.48 10.27 1.39
N VAL A 380 -20.76 10.05 1.12
CA VAL A 380 -21.23 9.15 0.05
C VAL A 380 -21.03 9.77 -1.33
N ARG A 381 -21.29 11.09 -1.47
CA ARG A 381 -21.06 11.84 -2.71
C ARG A 381 -19.58 11.88 -3.08
N ALA A 382 -18.70 12.18 -2.13
CA ALA A 382 -17.25 12.19 -2.29
C ALA A 382 -16.71 10.80 -2.63
N LEU A 383 -17.13 9.74 -1.90
CA LEU A 383 -16.80 8.36 -2.25
C LEU A 383 -17.23 8.00 -3.67
N ARG A 384 -18.45 8.40 -4.07
CA ARG A 384 -18.96 8.17 -5.42
C ARG A 384 -18.12 8.91 -6.48
N GLN A 385 -17.83 10.19 -6.27
CA GLN A 385 -17.04 11.02 -7.20
C GLN A 385 -15.62 10.44 -7.38
N TRP A 386 -14.96 10.10 -6.29
CA TRP A 386 -13.64 9.45 -6.31
C TRP A 386 -13.67 8.05 -6.97
N LEU A 387 -14.77 7.30 -6.84
CA LEU A 387 -14.97 6.04 -7.57
C LEU A 387 -15.31 6.24 -9.06
N MET A 388 -15.64 7.46 -9.50
CA MET A 388 -15.86 7.83 -10.90
C MET A 388 -14.58 8.34 -11.59
N GLU A 389 -13.48 8.57 -10.86
CA GLU A 389 -12.18 8.97 -11.40
C GLU A 389 -11.59 7.92 -12.36
N PRO A 390 -10.62 8.28 -13.26
CA PRO A 390 -10.22 7.42 -14.36
C PRO A 390 -9.83 5.98 -14.01
N ASP A 391 -9.16 5.73 -12.89
CA ASP A 391 -8.77 4.39 -12.46
C ASP A 391 -9.99 3.50 -12.13
N THR A 392 -10.90 4.06 -11.33
CA THR A 392 -12.04 3.41 -10.68
C THR A 392 -13.30 3.42 -11.54
N SER A 393 -13.50 4.47 -12.35
CA SER A 393 -14.39 4.62 -13.51
C SER A 393 -15.77 3.96 -13.38
N ILE A 394 -16.45 4.10 -12.23
CA ILE A 394 -17.84 3.64 -12.11
C ILE A 394 -18.79 4.61 -12.81
N ALA A 395 -19.93 4.09 -13.29
CA ALA A 395 -21.06 4.93 -13.64
C ALA A 395 -21.58 5.65 -12.38
N GLY A 396 -21.91 6.93 -12.49
CA GLY A 396 -22.42 7.75 -11.37
C GLY A 396 -23.81 7.37 -10.86
N SER A 397 -24.33 6.19 -11.20
CA SER A 397 -25.56 5.61 -10.68
C SER A 397 -25.42 5.23 -9.20
N VAL A 398 -26.44 5.59 -8.42
CA VAL A 398 -26.61 5.11 -7.04
C VAL A 398 -27.87 4.26 -6.98
N SER A 399 -27.86 3.20 -6.18
CA SER A 399 -29.02 2.32 -5.98
C SER A 399 -29.10 1.85 -4.52
N GLY A 400 -30.28 1.45 -4.06
CA GLY A 400 -30.46 0.82 -2.76
C GLY A 400 -30.32 -0.70 -2.88
N HIS A 401 -29.93 -1.37 -1.80
CA HIS A 401 -29.91 -2.85 -1.76
C HIS A 401 -31.26 -3.47 -2.19
N ARG A 402 -32.39 -2.87 -1.82
CA ARG A 402 -33.74 -3.33 -2.23
C ARG A 402 -34.04 -3.26 -3.73
N ASP A 403 -33.20 -2.63 -4.54
CA ASP A 403 -33.34 -2.64 -6.01
C ASP A 403 -32.80 -3.95 -6.62
N PHE A 404 -32.03 -4.75 -5.87
CA PHE A 404 -31.45 -6.02 -6.31
C PHE A 404 -32.21 -7.25 -5.77
N ILE A 405 -32.68 -7.20 -4.51
CA ILE A 405 -33.48 -8.26 -3.87
C ILE A 405 -34.55 -7.67 -2.96
N SER A 406 -35.59 -8.46 -2.61
CA SER A 406 -36.57 -8.03 -1.62
C SER A 406 -35.94 -7.97 -0.21
N THR A 407 -35.78 -6.76 0.33
CA THR A 407 -35.19 -6.52 1.66
C THR A 407 -35.65 -5.17 2.23
N SER A 408 -35.58 -4.99 3.55
CA SER A 408 -35.77 -3.68 4.19
C SER A 408 -34.61 -2.72 3.91
N CYS A 409 -33.42 -3.21 3.58
CA CYS A 409 -32.20 -2.44 3.32
C CYS A 409 -32.36 -1.51 2.09
N PRO A 410 -31.90 -0.24 2.12
CA PRO A 410 -31.16 0.47 3.17
C PRO A 410 -32.04 1.21 4.22
N GLY A 411 -33.29 0.81 4.38
CA GLY A 411 -34.27 1.52 5.20
C GLY A 411 -34.89 2.71 4.44
N ASP A 412 -36.10 3.10 4.82
CA ASP A 412 -36.92 4.01 3.99
C ASP A 412 -36.37 5.44 3.91
N LYS A 413 -35.64 5.90 4.93
CA LYS A 413 -34.93 7.19 4.90
C LYS A 413 -33.84 7.21 3.83
N ALA A 414 -32.88 6.31 3.92
CA ALA A 414 -31.77 6.22 2.96
C ALA A 414 -32.26 5.86 1.56
N TYR A 415 -33.29 5.01 1.45
CA TYR A 415 -33.87 4.67 0.15
C TYR A 415 -34.55 5.88 -0.50
N LYS A 416 -35.23 6.74 0.28
CA LYS A 416 -35.74 8.01 -0.27
C LYS A 416 -34.61 8.87 -0.84
N LEU A 417 -33.48 8.98 -0.13
CA LEU A 417 -32.29 9.72 -0.58
C LEU A 417 -31.57 9.11 -1.80
N VAL A 418 -31.85 7.83 -2.11
CA VAL A 418 -31.49 7.23 -3.40
C VAL A 418 -32.52 7.59 -4.48
N GLN A 419 -33.82 7.52 -4.17
CA GLN A 419 -34.91 7.76 -5.12
C GLN A 419 -35.09 9.22 -5.53
N ASP A 420 -34.83 10.18 -4.63
CA ASP A 420 -34.86 11.62 -4.94
C ASP A 420 -33.53 12.15 -5.51
N GLY A 421 -32.51 11.29 -5.60
CA GLY A 421 -31.22 11.59 -6.25
C GLY A 421 -30.16 12.19 -5.34
N THR A 422 -30.46 12.45 -4.06
CA THR A 422 -29.57 13.16 -3.11
C THR A 422 -28.13 12.60 -3.06
N PHE A 423 -27.94 11.28 -3.12
CA PHE A 423 -26.61 10.64 -3.12
C PHE A 423 -25.88 10.66 -4.48
N ALA A 424 -26.56 11.04 -5.56
CA ALA A 424 -26.02 11.10 -6.92
C ALA A 424 -25.73 12.53 -7.40
N GLU A 425 -25.99 13.54 -6.57
CA GLU A 425 -25.46 14.89 -6.72
C GLU A 425 -23.94 14.89 -6.54
N ASP A 426 -23.27 15.95 -7.00
CA ASP A 426 -21.85 16.18 -6.72
C ASP A 426 -21.66 16.49 -5.23
N PRO A 427 -20.49 16.20 -4.62
CA PRO A 427 -20.23 16.58 -3.25
C PRO A 427 -20.26 18.09 -3.07
N ASP A 428 -20.76 18.52 -1.90
CA ASP A 428 -20.63 19.90 -1.45
C ASP A 428 -19.13 20.18 -1.20
N ASP A 429 -18.64 21.40 -1.48
CA ASP A 429 -17.23 21.84 -1.44
C ASP A 429 -16.58 21.82 -0.02
N THR A 430 -16.59 20.65 0.60
CA THR A 430 -16.13 20.32 1.95
C THR A 430 -15.36 19.00 1.89
N GLU A 431 -14.29 18.98 1.09
CA GLU A 431 -13.17 18.07 1.36
C GLU A 431 -12.65 18.27 2.80
N GLY A 432 -11.92 17.29 3.33
CA GLY A 432 -11.48 17.24 4.73
C GLY A 432 -10.44 18.29 5.12
N ASP A 433 -10.88 19.54 5.26
CA ASP A 433 -10.11 20.75 5.58
C ASP A 433 -9.53 20.80 7.02
N ASP A 434 -9.63 19.68 7.76
CA ASP A 434 -9.07 19.47 9.09
C ASP A 434 -7.72 18.70 9.08
N ASP A 435 -7.50 17.78 8.12
CA ASP A 435 -6.28 16.93 8.07
C ASP A 435 -5.13 17.58 7.26
N MET A 436 -5.47 18.43 6.28
CA MET A 436 -4.49 19.22 5.52
C MET A 436 -4.21 20.55 6.23
N PRO A 437 -2.94 21.00 6.31
CA PRO A 437 -2.65 22.31 6.86
C PRO A 437 -3.20 23.40 5.96
N ARG A 438 -4.14 24.18 6.47
CA ARG A 438 -4.51 25.47 5.87
C ARG A 438 -3.24 26.33 5.77
N HIS A 439 -3.08 27.01 4.64
CA HIS A 439 -1.93 27.88 4.37
C HIS A 439 -2.34 29.35 4.45
N ARG A 440 -1.51 30.17 5.09
CA ARG A 440 -1.52 31.63 4.96
C ARG A 440 -0.12 32.11 4.64
N ARG A 441 -0.02 33.05 3.71
CA ARG A 441 1.20 33.82 3.45
C ARG A 441 0.95 35.28 3.77
N PHE A 442 1.84 35.88 4.55
CA PHE A 442 1.83 37.31 4.86
C PHE A 442 3.14 37.94 4.37
N GLU A 443 3.07 39.18 3.89
CA GLU A 443 4.23 39.95 3.44
C GLU A 443 4.25 41.33 4.11
N LYS A 444 5.46 41.88 4.21
CA LYS A 444 5.73 43.25 4.65
C LYS A 444 6.50 43.96 3.55
N ASP A 445 5.93 45.07 3.10
CA ASP A 445 6.44 45.95 2.05
C ASP A 445 6.74 47.35 2.60
N ASP A 446 6.00 47.80 3.62
CA ASP A 446 6.22 49.08 4.29
C ASP A 446 7.27 48.96 5.40
N ALA A 447 8.12 49.98 5.57
CA ALA A 447 9.21 49.94 6.53
C ALA A 447 8.73 50.03 8.00
N GLN A 448 9.26 49.17 8.88
CA GLN A 448 8.99 49.21 10.33
C GLN A 448 10.26 49.45 11.14
N ALA A 449 10.25 50.48 11.98
CA ALA A 449 11.34 50.81 12.89
C ALA A 449 11.57 49.73 13.98
N LEU A 450 12.85 49.48 14.28
CA LEU A 450 13.34 48.67 15.39
C LEU A 450 14.31 49.51 16.24
N GLU A 451 13.86 49.93 17.42
CA GLU A 451 14.72 50.65 18.37
C GLU A 451 15.74 49.71 19.04
N PRO A 452 16.94 50.22 19.43
CA PRO A 452 17.94 49.44 20.15
C PRO A 452 17.42 48.82 21.45
N GLY A 453 17.56 47.50 21.59
CA GLY A 453 17.22 46.75 22.80
C GLY A 453 15.72 46.50 23.05
N ASP A 454 14.83 47.16 22.32
CA ASP A 454 13.38 47.00 22.46
C ASP A 454 12.81 45.90 21.56
N TRP A 455 12.06 44.97 22.16
CA TRP A 455 11.41 43.87 21.44
C TRP A 455 10.13 44.35 20.73
N ALA A 456 10.22 44.66 19.44
CA ALA A 456 9.04 44.90 18.60
C ALA A 456 8.20 43.61 18.39
N SER A 457 6.95 43.78 17.95
CA SER A 457 6.23 42.73 17.21
C SER A 457 6.23 43.12 15.73
N LEU A 458 6.47 42.17 14.84
CA LEU A 458 6.46 42.42 13.39
C LEU A 458 5.02 42.60 12.91
N ALA A 459 4.74 43.71 12.23
CA ALA A 459 3.50 43.94 11.50
C ALA A 459 3.70 43.55 10.03
N PHE A 460 2.92 42.60 9.53
CA PHE A 460 2.80 42.36 8.09
C PHE A 460 1.68 43.23 7.53
N ASP A 461 1.76 43.63 6.26
CA ASP A 461 0.92 44.69 5.68
C ASP A 461 -0.19 44.12 4.78
N ARG A 462 0.00 42.88 4.32
CA ARG A 462 -0.82 42.17 3.33
C ARG A 462 -0.84 40.66 3.61
N ARG A 463 -1.97 40.03 3.29
CA ARG A 463 -2.22 38.59 3.38
C ARG A 463 -2.67 38.07 2.01
N HIS A 464 -2.16 36.91 1.58
CA HIS A 464 -2.33 36.43 0.19
C HIS A 464 -3.73 35.89 -0.14
N ASP A 465 -4.60 35.72 0.85
CA ASP A 465 -6.04 35.45 0.66
C ASP A 465 -6.85 36.70 0.27
N GLY A 466 -6.26 37.90 0.37
CA GLY A 466 -6.82 39.16 -0.14
C GLY A 466 -6.84 40.32 0.84
N ASP A 467 -6.62 40.06 2.14
CA ASP A 467 -6.70 41.08 3.18
C ASP A 467 -5.47 41.99 3.27
N THR A 468 -5.67 43.24 3.67
CA THR A 468 -4.62 44.26 3.88
C THR A 468 -4.83 45.01 5.20
N GLY A 469 -3.73 45.40 5.86
CA GLY A 469 -3.72 46.00 7.21
C GLY A 469 -2.58 45.48 8.08
N GLU A 470 -2.42 45.99 9.30
CA GLU A 470 -1.31 45.63 10.20
C GLU A 470 -1.55 44.27 10.92
N PHE A 471 -1.14 43.17 10.27
CA PHE A 471 -1.24 41.82 10.81
C PHE A 471 -0.08 41.50 11.77
N TYR A 472 -0.32 41.66 13.07
CA TYR A 472 0.65 41.29 14.12
C TYR A 472 0.61 39.82 14.55
N SER A 473 -0.49 39.11 14.30
CA SER A 473 -0.73 37.75 14.81
C SER A 473 -1.06 36.80 13.65
N LEU A 474 -0.32 35.70 13.55
CA LEU A 474 -0.31 34.81 12.37
C LEU A 474 -1.22 33.59 12.52
N VAL A 475 -1.45 33.16 13.76
CA VAL A 475 -2.30 32.02 14.16
C VAL A 475 -2.98 32.39 15.49
N GLY A 476 -4.21 31.94 15.70
CA GLY A 476 -5.05 32.18 16.88
C GLY A 476 -5.92 33.43 16.78
N VAL A 477 -6.02 34.04 15.59
CA VAL A 477 -6.98 35.14 15.34
C VAL A 477 -8.33 34.57 14.96
N GLU A 478 -8.32 33.63 14.01
CA GLU A 478 -9.47 32.85 13.54
C GLU A 478 -9.51 31.46 14.21
N GLU A 479 -8.36 30.90 14.60
CA GLU A 479 -8.26 29.61 15.30
C GLU A 479 -8.49 29.77 16.81
N THR A 480 -9.73 30.10 17.21
CA THR A 480 -10.10 30.40 18.60
C THR A 480 -9.80 29.27 19.57
N ASP A 481 -10.02 28.03 19.13
CA ASP A 481 -9.93 26.80 19.93
C ASP A 481 -8.48 26.25 19.98
N GLY A 482 -7.55 26.98 19.35
CA GLY A 482 -6.14 26.67 19.20
C GLY A 482 -5.83 25.98 17.86
N ALA A 483 -4.56 25.66 17.65
CA ALA A 483 -4.09 25.10 16.38
C ALA A 483 -2.72 24.42 16.51
N TYR A 484 -2.47 23.39 15.71
CA TYR A 484 -1.09 22.99 15.39
C TYR A 484 -0.55 23.95 14.31
N TYR A 485 0.74 24.30 14.37
CA TYR A 485 1.31 25.23 13.40
C TYR A 485 2.77 24.94 13.07
N ASP A 486 3.17 25.30 11.85
CA ASP A 486 4.53 25.48 11.37
C ASP A 486 4.63 26.85 10.70
N ILE A 487 5.33 27.78 11.34
CA ILE A 487 5.55 29.14 10.83
C ILE A 487 7.00 29.24 10.36
N SER A 488 7.21 29.62 9.10
CA SER A 488 8.52 30.03 8.60
C SER A 488 8.51 31.52 8.27
N VAL A 489 9.58 32.24 8.57
CA VAL A 489 9.72 33.68 8.26
C VAL A 489 11.10 33.98 7.68
N GLY A 490 11.13 34.80 6.63
CA GLY A 490 12.28 35.55 6.17
C GLY A 490 12.11 37.03 6.47
N VAL A 491 13.14 37.69 7.00
CA VAL A 491 13.14 39.13 7.30
C VAL A 491 14.40 39.77 6.71
N THR A 492 14.25 40.95 6.10
CA THR A 492 15.35 41.81 5.68
C THR A 492 15.37 43.08 6.51
N LEU A 493 16.50 43.33 7.18
CA LEU A 493 16.76 44.56 7.93
C LEU A 493 17.75 45.48 7.19
N ASP A 494 17.53 46.78 7.29
CA ASP A 494 18.47 47.84 6.92
C ASP A 494 18.86 48.68 8.15
N GLY A 495 19.99 49.39 8.08
CA GLY A 495 20.49 50.26 9.15
C GLY A 495 21.09 49.55 10.38
N VAL A 496 21.11 48.22 10.43
CA VAL A 496 21.68 47.45 11.55
C VAL A 496 23.19 47.69 11.67
N THR A 497 23.66 48.09 12.85
CA THR A 497 25.08 48.37 13.10
C THR A 497 25.94 47.11 12.86
N PRO A 498 26.97 47.14 11.98
CA PRO A 498 27.86 45.99 11.79
C PRO A 498 28.58 45.61 13.10
N GLY A 499 28.53 44.32 13.45
CA GLY A 499 29.01 43.78 14.72
C GLY A 499 27.92 43.61 15.79
N SER A 500 26.71 44.17 15.59
CA SER A 500 25.60 44.03 16.54
C SER A 500 24.83 42.72 16.40
N GLU A 501 24.18 42.33 17.50
CA GLU A 501 23.30 41.18 17.60
C GLU A 501 21.87 41.53 17.16
N VAL A 502 21.20 40.61 16.46
CA VAL A 502 19.76 40.68 16.16
C VAL A 502 19.12 39.39 16.65
N GLN A 503 18.08 39.49 17.49
CA GLN A 503 17.34 38.31 17.96
C GLN A 503 15.95 38.26 17.33
N ILE A 504 15.52 37.07 16.90
CA ILE A 504 14.18 36.82 16.36
C ILE A 504 13.54 35.59 17.03
N ARG A 505 12.25 35.69 17.36
CA ARG A 505 11.45 34.57 17.91
C ARG A 505 9.97 34.67 17.57
N ALA A 506 9.31 33.53 17.47
CA ALA A 506 7.86 33.47 17.67
C ALA A 506 7.51 33.60 19.17
N THR A 507 6.40 34.25 19.47
CA THR A 507 5.89 34.48 20.84
C THR A 507 4.39 34.17 20.87
N GLU A 508 3.98 33.25 21.75
CA GLU A 508 2.58 32.97 22.08
C GLU A 508 2.11 33.98 23.14
N TYR A 509 0.97 34.60 22.88
CA TYR A 509 0.25 35.50 23.79
C TYR A 509 -1.07 34.86 24.22
N GLU A 510 -1.57 35.24 25.39
CA GLU A 510 -2.91 34.91 25.88
C GLU A 510 -3.57 36.17 26.45
N SER A 511 -4.90 36.18 26.64
CA SER A 511 -5.55 37.35 27.23
C SER A 511 -5.11 37.58 28.69
N ASP A 512 -5.00 38.83 29.10
CA ASP A 512 -4.77 39.18 30.50
C ASP A 512 -6.03 39.03 31.36
N GLY A 513 -7.21 39.30 30.78
CA GLY A 513 -8.53 39.30 31.42
C GLY A 513 -9.23 40.66 31.34
N ASP A 514 -8.49 41.74 31.10
CA ASP A 514 -8.95 43.13 31.08
C ASP A 514 -9.08 43.68 29.65
N GLY A 515 -9.13 42.80 28.65
CA GLY A 515 -9.20 43.12 27.22
C GLY A 515 -7.85 43.27 26.51
N GLY A 516 -6.73 43.10 27.23
CA GLY A 516 -5.38 43.10 26.68
C GLY A 516 -4.79 41.70 26.48
N TRP A 517 -3.46 41.66 26.31
CA TRP A 517 -2.70 40.47 25.95
C TRP A 517 -1.34 40.42 26.68
N LYS A 518 -1.10 39.31 27.39
CA LYS A 518 0.17 39.01 28.08
C LYS A 518 0.94 37.91 27.34
N ILE A 519 2.26 37.86 27.53
CA ILE A 519 3.10 36.80 26.96
C ILE A 519 2.82 35.50 27.70
N ALA A 520 2.34 34.48 26.97
CA ALA A 520 2.13 33.15 27.50
C ALA A 520 3.40 32.29 27.37
N ARG A 521 4.12 32.39 26.24
CA ARG A 521 5.33 31.61 25.97
C ARG A 521 6.20 32.23 24.89
N ASN A 522 7.50 32.32 25.12
CA ASN A 522 8.48 32.57 24.07
C ASN A 522 8.91 31.23 23.43
N ARG A 523 9.00 31.16 22.11
CA ARG A 523 9.64 30.02 21.41
C ARG A 523 11.18 30.19 21.47
N PRO A 524 11.98 29.15 21.18
CA PRO A 524 13.44 29.27 21.07
C PRO A 524 13.83 30.40 20.10
N GLN A 525 14.77 31.24 20.51
CA GLN A 525 15.21 32.39 19.70
C GLN A 525 16.39 32.02 18.79
N HIS A 526 16.45 32.64 17.62
CA HIS A 526 17.64 32.67 16.79
C HIS A 526 18.38 34.00 17.04
N SER A 527 19.71 33.97 17.09
CA SER A 527 20.52 35.17 17.33
C SER A 527 21.76 35.25 16.43
N PRO A 528 21.61 35.73 15.19
CA PRO A 528 22.72 36.09 14.31
C PRO A 528 23.35 37.44 14.68
N VAL A 529 24.65 37.56 14.41
CA VAL A 529 25.40 38.84 14.45
C VAL A 529 25.50 39.39 13.03
N HIS A 530 25.13 40.66 12.82
CA HIS A 530 25.18 41.30 11.52
C HIS A 530 26.62 41.72 11.16
N LYS A 531 27.06 41.48 9.91
CA LYS A 531 28.44 41.76 9.46
C LYS A 531 28.58 42.95 8.49
N GLY A 532 27.47 43.44 7.93
CA GLY A 532 27.43 44.48 6.89
C GLY A 532 26.53 44.10 5.72
N GLY A 533 26.09 45.10 4.95
CA GLY A 533 25.04 44.95 3.94
C GLY A 533 23.64 45.03 4.57
N GLN A 534 22.64 44.43 3.93
CA GLN A 534 21.34 44.23 4.55
C GLN A 534 21.34 42.93 5.37
N GLY A 535 20.64 42.92 6.50
CA GLY A 535 20.53 41.77 7.39
C GLY A 535 19.41 40.84 6.95
N HIS A 536 19.73 39.77 6.23
CA HIS A 536 18.75 38.75 5.82
C HIS A 536 18.75 37.57 6.80
N PHE A 537 17.59 37.25 7.37
CA PHE A 537 17.45 36.21 8.39
C PHE A 537 16.24 35.33 8.10
N THR A 538 16.42 34.00 8.11
CA THR A 538 15.34 33.02 8.01
C THR A 538 15.30 32.13 9.25
N TYR A 539 14.10 31.77 9.70
CA TYR A 539 13.89 30.79 10.77
C TYR A 539 12.48 30.19 10.71
N SER A 540 12.26 29.05 11.39
CA SER A 540 10.93 28.45 11.53
C SER A 540 10.64 27.91 12.93
N TRP A 541 9.36 27.94 13.33
CA TRP A 541 8.87 27.41 14.60
C TRP A 541 7.64 26.53 14.37
N LYS A 542 7.78 25.25 14.74
CA LYS A 542 6.67 24.31 14.91
C LYS A 542 6.09 24.45 16.31
N GLY A 543 4.78 24.30 16.47
CA GLY A 543 4.10 24.44 17.75
C GLY A 543 2.70 23.83 17.80
N ASN A 544 2.14 23.86 19.01
CA ASN A 544 0.77 23.47 19.32
C ASN A 544 0.24 24.59 20.24
N LEU A 545 -0.64 25.40 19.67
CA LEU A 545 -1.25 26.58 20.27
C LEU A 545 -2.48 26.15 21.07
N ALA A 546 -2.61 26.65 22.30
CA ALA A 546 -3.79 26.43 23.11
C ALA A 546 -4.92 27.39 22.73
N GLU A 547 -6.15 27.00 23.07
CA GLU A 547 -7.36 27.82 23.05
C GLU A 547 -7.10 29.27 23.55
N GLY A 548 -7.68 30.25 22.85
CA GLY A 548 -7.60 31.67 23.18
C GLY A 548 -6.21 32.32 23.04
N ARG A 549 -5.19 31.59 22.57
CA ARG A 549 -3.82 32.13 22.39
C ARG A 549 -3.55 32.61 20.97
N ARG A 550 -2.56 33.49 20.80
CA ARG A 550 -2.14 34.08 19.52
C ARG A 550 -0.62 34.03 19.32
N VAL A 551 -0.16 33.68 18.12
CA VAL A 551 1.27 33.65 17.79
C VAL A 551 1.68 34.91 17.02
N ARG A 552 2.74 35.60 17.48
CA ARG A 552 3.36 36.76 16.82
C ARG A 552 4.84 36.53 16.58
N ILE A 553 5.39 37.06 15.48
CA ILE A 553 6.85 37.18 15.32
C ILE A 553 7.32 38.45 16.03
N ARG A 554 8.45 38.35 16.73
CA ARG A 554 9.10 39.46 17.43
C ARG A 554 10.58 39.54 17.05
N LEU A 555 11.08 40.76 16.98
CA LEU A 555 12.49 41.08 16.72
C LEU A 555 13.00 42.07 17.77
N VAL A 556 14.30 42.03 18.03
CA VAL A 556 15.07 43.08 18.70
C VAL A 556 16.45 43.17 18.04
N GLN A 557 17.05 44.34 18.05
CA GLN A 557 18.39 44.61 17.52
C GLN A 557 19.21 45.39 18.56
N PHE A 558 20.51 45.14 18.61
CA PHE A 558 21.41 45.69 19.64
C PHE A 558 22.52 46.58 19.03
N GLY A 559 22.19 47.32 17.98
CA GLY A 559 23.05 48.35 17.39
C GLY A 559 22.92 49.71 18.08
N ASP A 560 23.76 50.66 17.69
CA ASP A 560 23.86 51.99 18.30
C ASP A 560 22.78 52.99 17.82
N ALA A 561 21.91 52.57 16.89
CA ALA A 561 20.90 53.41 16.24
C ALA A 561 19.65 52.60 15.86
N GLN A 562 18.55 53.30 15.56
CA GLN A 562 17.33 52.69 15.01
C GLN A 562 17.61 51.97 13.69
N ALA A 563 17.19 50.71 13.58
CA ALA A 563 17.19 49.93 12.35
C ALA A 563 15.79 49.85 11.75
N GLN A 564 15.65 49.32 10.53
CA GLN A 564 14.37 49.19 9.83
C GLN A 564 14.18 47.76 9.34
N VAL A 565 13.01 47.15 9.59
CA VAL A 565 12.53 46.03 8.77
C VAL A 565 12.07 46.64 7.45
N ILE A 566 12.77 46.32 6.35
CA ILE A 566 12.42 46.85 5.01
C ILE A 566 11.66 45.85 4.14
N SER A 567 11.69 44.56 4.50
CA SER A 567 10.76 43.56 3.98
C SER A 567 10.69 42.34 4.88
N ALA A 568 9.57 41.63 4.83
CA ALA A 568 9.45 40.29 5.39
C ALA A 568 8.46 39.44 4.59
N THR A 569 8.63 38.12 4.64
CA THR A 569 7.67 37.15 4.11
C THR A 569 7.55 36.02 5.12
N THR A 570 6.33 35.60 5.44
CA THR A 570 6.09 34.43 6.29
C THR A 570 5.07 33.51 5.64
N ASP A 571 5.40 32.23 5.60
CA ASP A 571 4.53 31.15 5.18
C ASP A 571 4.15 30.34 6.43
N VAL A 572 2.84 30.20 6.63
CA VAL A 572 2.19 29.65 7.83
C VAL A 572 1.34 28.47 7.41
N PHE A 573 1.71 27.28 7.86
CA PHE A 573 0.90 26.07 7.74
C PHE A 573 0.29 25.78 9.11
N TYR A 574 -1.04 25.63 9.17
CA TYR A 574 -1.73 25.41 10.44
C TYR A 574 -2.93 24.47 10.29
N TRP A 575 -3.16 23.69 11.34
CA TRP A 575 -4.33 22.84 11.50
C TRP A 575 -5.12 23.40 12.68
N PRO A 576 -6.39 23.80 12.50
CA PRO A 576 -7.33 24.11 13.59
C PRO A 576 -7.50 22.93 14.58
N ARG A 577 -8.40 23.11 15.56
CA ARG A 577 -8.73 22.13 16.60
C ARG A 577 -10.23 21.98 16.77
#